data_AF-A0A8J5Y7N5-F1
#
_entry.id   AF-A0A8J5Y7N5-F1
#
_cell.length_a   1.000
_cell.length_b   1.000
_cell.length_c   1.000
_cell.angle_alpha   90.00
_cell.angle_beta   90.00
_cell.angle_gamma   90.00
#
_symmetry.space_group_name_H-M   'P 1'
#
loop_
_entity.id
_entity.type
_entity.pdbx_description
1 polymer ?
#
loop_
_entity_poly.entity_id
_entity_poly.type
_entity_poly.pdbx_seq_one_letter_code
_entity_poly.pdbx_strand_id
1 'polypeptide(L)'
;MEKLRVCIVVIACVVVSAAAQSASNVTATYHYYNPQKISWDLNAASAYCATWDANRPLAWRRRYGWTAFCGPVGPQDQAACGRCLRVTNSGTGTQATVRIWINAAMEA
;
A
#
# COMPACT_ATOMS: atom_id res chain seq x y z
N MET A 1 6.86 39.06 20.83
CA MET A 1 6.31 38.96 19.45
C MET A 1 7.23 38.19 18.50
N GLU A 2 8.55 38.27 18.64
CA GLU A 2 9.53 37.55 17.81
C GLU A 2 9.49 36.02 17.99
N LYS A 3 9.45 35.54 19.24
CA LYS A 3 9.30 34.10 19.56
C LYS A 3 8.01 33.50 18.98
N LEU A 4 6.92 34.27 18.93
CA LEU A 4 5.65 33.84 18.35
C LEU A 4 5.73 33.72 16.82
N ARG A 5 6.46 34.62 16.15
CA ARG A 5 6.71 34.58 14.70
C ARG A 5 7.61 33.39 14.32
N VAL A 6 8.65 33.13 15.11
CA VAL A 6 9.53 31.96 14.92
C VAL A 6 8.74 30.65 15.05
N CYS A 7 7.86 30.53 16.05
CA CYS A 7 7.00 29.36 16.19
C CYS A 7 6.05 29.17 15.00
N ILE A 8 5.44 30.24 14.49
CA ILE A 8 4.54 30.17 13.33
C ILE A 8 5.28 29.72 12.06
N VAL A 9 6.50 30.23 11.82
CA VAL A 9 7.33 29.82 10.68
C VAL A 9 7.76 28.36 10.78
N VAL A 10 8.15 27.88 11.97
CA VAL A 10 8.55 26.48 12.17
C VAL A 10 7.36 25.53 12.00
N ILE A 11 6.17 25.90 12.47
CA ILE A 11 4.96 25.05 12.33
C ILE A 11 4.52 24.96 10.85
N ALA A 12 4.65 26.04 10.08
CA ALA A 12 4.35 26.04 8.64
C ALA A 12 5.28 25.12 7.83
N CYS A 13 6.54 24.94 8.24
CA CYS A 13 7.49 24.05 7.57
C CYS A 13 7.24 22.55 7.84
N VAL A 14 6.52 22.18 8.90
CA VAL A 14 6.34 20.77 9.33
C VAL A 14 5.06 20.13 8.75
N VAL A 15 4.21 20.91 8.08
CA VAL A 15 2.99 20.38 7.46
C VAL A 15 3.30 19.75 6.10
N VAL A 16 4.12 18.69 6.10
CA VAL A 16 4.17 17.73 4.98
C VAL A 16 2.86 16.96 5.02
N SER A 17 1.86 17.51 4.33
CA SER A 17 0.55 16.89 4.16
C SER A 17 0.73 15.57 3.39
N ALA A 18 0.47 14.45 4.06
CA ALA A 18 0.33 13.16 3.39
C ALA A 18 -0.90 13.23 2.48
N ALA A 19 -0.69 13.49 1.19
CA ALA A 19 -1.76 13.49 0.21
C ALA A 19 -2.37 12.08 0.13
N ALA A 20 -3.63 11.94 0.52
CA ALA A 20 -4.37 10.70 0.33
C ALA A 20 -4.69 10.53 -1.16
N GLN A 21 -3.95 9.66 -1.83
CA GLN A 21 -4.15 9.33 -3.24
C GLN A 21 -5.32 8.35 -3.40
N SER A 22 -6.17 8.57 -4.41
CA SER A 22 -7.30 7.70 -4.71
C SER A 22 -7.62 7.71 -6.21
N ALA A 23 -8.26 6.64 -6.68
CA ALA A 23 -8.77 6.49 -8.03
C ALA A 23 -10.09 5.70 -8.00
N SER A 24 -10.94 5.94 -9.00
CA SER A 24 -12.24 5.28 -9.17
C SER A 24 -12.32 4.63 -10.56
N ASN A 25 -13.25 3.70 -10.76
CA ASN A 25 -13.42 2.95 -12.02
C ASN A 25 -12.14 2.20 -12.45
N VAL A 26 -11.41 1.66 -11.48
CA VAL A 26 -10.22 0.82 -11.70
C VAL A 26 -10.62 -0.64 -11.84
N THR A 27 -9.93 -1.37 -12.72
CA THR A 27 -10.09 -2.82 -12.87
C THR A 27 -9.27 -3.54 -11.80
N ALA A 28 -9.89 -4.47 -11.07
CA ALA A 28 -9.21 -5.36 -10.14
C ALA A 28 -9.42 -6.81 -10.59
N THR A 29 -8.32 -7.52 -10.82
CA THR A 29 -8.32 -8.98 -11.07
C THR A 29 -7.86 -9.71 -9.81
N TYR A 30 -7.98 -11.03 -9.78
CA TYR A 30 -7.53 -11.85 -8.66
C TYR A 30 -6.40 -12.78 -9.09
N HIS A 31 -5.49 -13.05 -8.14
CA HIS A 31 -4.49 -14.10 -8.26
C HIS A 31 -4.39 -14.85 -6.92
N TYR A 32 -4.37 -16.18 -6.97
CA TYR A 32 -4.38 -17.02 -5.78
C TYR A 32 -2.98 -17.25 -5.20
N TYR A 33 -2.42 -16.23 -4.54
CA TYR A 33 -1.14 -16.37 -3.82
C TYR A 33 -1.20 -17.29 -2.61
N ASN A 34 -2.38 -17.53 -2.04
CA ASN A 34 -2.59 -18.36 -0.85
C ASN A 34 -1.58 -18.10 0.28
N PRO A 35 -1.44 -16.85 0.76
CA PRO A 35 -0.38 -16.48 1.71
C PRO A 35 -0.39 -17.31 2.99
N GLN A 36 -1.56 -17.79 3.42
CA GLN A 36 -1.71 -18.72 4.56
C GLN A 36 -0.90 -20.02 4.38
N LYS A 37 -0.85 -20.58 3.18
CA LYS A 37 -0.14 -21.85 2.88
C LYS A 37 1.38 -21.68 2.93
N ILE A 38 1.86 -20.47 2.64
CA ILE A 38 3.29 -20.12 2.64
C ILE A 38 3.71 -19.34 3.89
N SER A 39 2.94 -19.41 4.98
CA SER A 39 3.24 -18.67 6.22
C SER A 39 3.44 -17.16 6.03
N TRP A 40 2.71 -16.59 5.06
CA TRP A 40 2.81 -15.19 4.63
C TRP A 40 4.24 -14.79 4.24
N ASP A 41 5.09 -15.74 3.83
CA ASP A 41 6.46 -15.48 3.43
C ASP A 41 6.48 -14.82 2.04
N LEU A 42 6.99 -13.60 1.97
CA LEU A 42 7.09 -12.85 0.72
C LEU A 42 8.08 -13.49 -0.24
N ASN A 43 9.14 -14.13 0.26
CA ASN A 43 10.12 -14.82 -0.58
C ASN A 43 9.52 -16.06 -1.25
N ALA A 44 8.70 -16.82 -0.51
CA ALA A 44 8.02 -18.00 -1.03
C ALA A 44 7.02 -17.65 -2.14
N ALA A 45 6.44 -16.45 -2.11
CA ALA A 45 5.58 -15.93 -3.17
C ALA A 45 6.35 -15.26 -4.32
N SER A 46 7.69 -15.18 -4.26
CA SER A 46 8.51 -14.33 -5.14
C SER A 46 7.94 -12.91 -5.27
N ALA A 47 7.41 -12.37 -4.16
CA ALA A 47 6.76 -11.07 -4.16
C ALA A 47 7.79 -9.99 -4.46
N TYR A 48 7.43 -9.02 -5.32
CA TYR A 48 8.32 -7.90 -5.68
C TYR A 48 8.89 -7.18 -4.46
N CYS A 49 8.06 -6.99 -3.42
CA CYS A 49 8.47 -6.30 -2.20
C CYS A 49 9.31 -7.15 -1.24
N ALA A 50 9.55 -8.43 -1.53
CA ALA A 50 10.34 -9.33 -0.67
C ALA A 50 11.75 -8.78 -0.40
N THR A 51 12.36 -8.16 -1.41
CA THR A 51 13.68 -7.53 -1.35
C THR A 51 13.85 -6.58 -0.15
N TRP A 52 12.79 -5.88 0.25
CA TRP A 52 12.86 -4.87 1.30
C TRP A 52 12.04 -5.21 2.54
N ASP A 53 10.92 -5.94 2.38
CA ASP A 53 9.94 -6.14 3.45
C ASP A 53 9.73 -7.61 3.86
N ALA A 54 10.49 -8.57 3.32
CA ALA A 54 10.35 -9.99 3.70
C ALA A 54 10.49 -10.25 5.20
N ASN A 55 11.39 -9.51 5.86
CA ASN A 55 11.71 -9.66 7.28
C ASN A 55 10.74 -8.93 8.22
N ARG A 56 9.65 -8.35 7.70
CA ARG A 56 8.63 -7.74 8.55
C ARG A 56 8.03 -8.80 9.51
N PRO A 57 7.67 -8.40 10.75
CA PRO A 57 7.05 -9.33 11.70
C PRO A 57 5.85 -10.05 11.11
N LEU A 58 5.67 -11.32 11.46
CA LEU A 58 4.58 -12.15 10.92
C LEU A 58 3.20 -11.50 11.14
N ALA A 59 2.97 -10.93 12.34
CA ALA A 59 1.76 -10.19 12.66
C ALA A 59 1.49 -9.03 11.69
N TRP A 60 2.54 -8.36 11.21
CA TRP A 60 2.45 -7.29 10.21
C TRP A 60 2.07 -7.83 8.83
N ARG A 61 2.73 -8.92 8.39
CA ARG A 61 2.51 -9.55 7.08
C ARG A 61 1.12 -10.16 6.92
N ARG A 62 0.52 -10.63 8.02
CA ARG A 62 -0.82 -11.27 8.02
C ARG A 62 -1.99 -10.35 8.37
N ARG A 63 -1.72 -9.09 8.75
CA ARG A 63 -2.76 -8.18 9.25
C ARG A 63 -3.85 -7.86 8.22
N TYR A 64 -3.48 -7.81 6.95
CA TYR A 64 -4.36 -7.44 5.84
C TYR A 64 -4.18 -8.43 4.68
N GLY A 65 -5.19 -8.53 3.82
CA GLY A 65 -5.10 -9.29 2.57
C GLY A 65 -3.98 -8.76 1.66
N TRP A 66 -3.41 -9.64 0.84
CA TRP A 66 -2.33 -9.28 -0.07
C TRP A 66 -2.88 -8.80 -1.40
N THR A 67 -2.26 -7.79 -1.99
CA THR A 67 -2.59 -7.32 -3.33
C THR A 67 -1.35 -7.00 -4.14
N ALA A 68 -1.49 -7.11 -5.45
CA ALA A 68 -0.64 -6.41 -6.39
C ALA A 68 -1.20 -5.00 -6.66
N PHE A 69 -0.36 -4.06 -7.09
CA PHE A 69 -0.78 -2.70 -7.42
C PHE A 69 -0.06 -2.19 -8.68
N CYS A 70 -0.85 -1.64 -9.61
CA CYS A 70 -0.42 -0.92 -10.80
C CYS A 70 -1.44 0.18 -11.14
N GLY A 71 -2.05 0.78 -10.10
CA GLY A 71 -3.15 1.73 -10.28
C GLY A 71 -2.68 3.04 -10.91
N PRO A 72 -3.57 3.81 -11.56
CA PRO A 72 -3.19 5.02 -12.30
C PRO A 72 -2.75 6.18 -11.39
N VAL A 73 -3.11 6.13 -10.10
CA VAL A 73 -2.80 7.15 -9.11
C VAL A 73 -2.25 6.48 -7.86
N GLY A 74 -1.04 6.86 -7.44
CA GLY A 74 -0.37 6.27 -6.30
C GLY A 74 1.14 6.17 -6.50
N PRO A 75 1.91 5.86 -5.45
CA PRO A 75 3.29 5.44 -5.62
C PRO A 75 3.33 4.13 -6.41
N GLN A 76 4.34 3.96 -7.24
CA GLN A 76 4.58 2.72 -7.98
C GLN A 76 5.79 1.98 -7.41
N ASP A 77 5.91 0.71 -7.81
CA ASP A 77 7.09 -0.13 -7.56
C ASP A 77 7.47 -0.16 -6.07
N GLN A 78 8.74 0.07 -5.76
CA GLN A 78 9.27 0.04 -4.40
C GLN A 78 8.55 1.01 -3.47
N ALA A 79 8.15 2.19 -3.96
CA ALA A 79 7.49 3.19 -3.13
C ALA A 79 6.09 2.76 -2.67
N ALA A 80 5.48 1.79 -3.35
CA ALA A 80 4.19 1.21 -3.00
C ALA A 80 4.30 0.10 -1.95
N CYS A 81 5.47 -0.53 -1.82
CA CYS A 81 5.67 -1.69 -0.96
C CYS A 81 5.24 -1.45 0.50
N GLY A 82 4.46 -2.39 1.03
CA GLY A 82 3.97 -2.35 2.40
C GLY A 82 2.88 -1.30 2.67
N ARG A 83 2.51 -0.46 1.70
CA ARG A 83 1.39 0.49 1.85
C ARG A 83 0.04 -0.23 1.82
N CYS A 84 -0.98 0.46 2.32
CA CYS A 84 -2.33 -0.07 2.42
C CYS A 84 -3.28 0.65 1.45
N LEU A 85 -4.24 -0.10 0.91
CA LEU A 85 -5.33 0.42 0.09
C LEU A 85 -6.66 0.08 0.77
N ARG A 86 -7.60 1.03 0.75
CA ARG A 86 -9.01 0.76 1.03
C ARG A 86 -9.72 0.57 -0.29
N VAL A 87 -10.06 -0.68 -0.60
CA VAL A 87 -10.74 -1.06 -1.85
C VAL A 87 -12.23 -1.10 -1.59
N THR A 88 -13.00 -0.49 -2.49
CA THR A 88 -14.47 -0.51 -2.45
C THR A 88 -14.98 -1.12 -3.74
N ASN A 89 -15.82 -2.15 -3.63
CA ASN A 89 -16.52 -2.70 -4.79
C ASN A 89 -17.62 -1.72 -5.20
N SER A 90 -17.54 -1.17 -6.41
CA SER A 90 -18.49 -0.17 -6.91
C SER A 90 -19.90 -0.72 -7.14
N GLY A 91 -20.05 -2.03 -7.39
CA GLY A 91 -21.35 -2.67 -7.60
C GLY A 91 -22.08 -3.01 -6.30
N THR A 92 -21.36 -3.36 -5.24
CA THR A 92 -21.96 -3.83 -3.97
C THR A 92 -21.74 -2.90 -2.77
N GLY A 93 -20.81 -1.95 -2.87
CA GLY A 93 -20.39 -1.08 -1.77
C GLY A 93 -19.53 -1.77 -0.70
N THR A 94 -19.24 -3.08 -0.82
CA THR A 94 -18.41 -3.81 0.14
C THR A 94 -16.97 -3.31 0.12
N GLN A 95 -16.32 -3.26 1.28
CA GLN A 95 -14.97 -2.69 1.43
C GLN A 95 -14.01 -3.65 2.09
N ALA A 96 -12.74 -3.54 1.71
CA ALA A 96 -11.64 -4.25 2.35
C ALA A 96 -10.38 -3.38 2.41
N THR A 97 -9.56 -3.61 3.44
CA THR A 97 -8.21 -3.06 3.51
C THR A 97 -7.22 -4.14 3.12
N VAL A 98 -6.39 -3.85 2.12
CA VAL A 98 -5.37 -4.75 1.59
C VAL A 98 -4.01 -4.07 1.63
N ARG A 99 -2.94 -4.86 1.59
CA ARG A 99 -1.56 -4.39 1.62
C ARG A 99 -0.82 -4.80 0.35
N ILE A 100 -0.07 -3.85 -0.20
CA ILE A 100 0.65 -3.99 -1.45
C ILE A 100 1.97 -4.74 -1.18
N TRP A 101 2.13 -5.90 -1.80
CA TRP A 101 3.35 -6.71 -1.70
C TRP A 101 3.92 -7.11 -3.06
N ILE A 102 3.08 -7.07 -4.07
CA ILE A 102 3.40 -7.53 -5.41
C ILE A 102 3.32 -6.32 -6.34
N ASN A 103 4.21 -6.26 -7.32
CA ASN A 103 4.06 -5.34 -8.43
C ASN A 103 3.21 -6.03 -9.48
N ALA A 104 2.09 -5.41 -9.89
CA ALA A 104 1.31 -5.94 -10.98
C ALA A 104 1.99 -5.53 -12.29
N ALA A 105 2.53 -6.48 -13.04
CA ALA A 105 2.86 -6.22 -14.43
C ALA A 105 1.54 -6.03 -15.20
N MET A 106 1.39 -4.91 -15.89
CA MET A 106 0.32 -4.76 -16.87
C MET A 106 0.67 -5.70 -18.04
N GLU A 107 0.06 -6.88 -18.09
CA GLU A 107 0.05 -7.67 -19.32
C GLU A 107 -0.84 -6.90 -20.32
N ALA A 108 -0.21 -6.35 -21.35
CA ALA A 108 -0.84 -5.60 -22.44
C ALA A 108 -1.51 -6.53 -23.44
#